data_AF-A0A850SRN1-F1
#
_entry.id   AF-A0A850SRN1-F1
#
_cell.length_a   1.000
_cell.length_b   1.000
_cell.length_c   1.000
_cell.angle_alpha   90.00
_cell.angle_beta   90.00
_cell.angle_gamma   90.00
#
_symmetry.space_group_name_H-M   'P 1'
#
loop_
_entity.id
_entity.type
_entity.pdbx_description
1 polymer ?
#
loop_
_entity_poly.entity_id
_entity_poly.type
_entity_poly.pdbx_seq_one_letter_code
_entity_poly.pdbx_strand_id
1 'polypeptide(L)' 'YPNSARNAEAYLKLGTAFSRLNQQSEACKVFKTLKSKYPTAAPAVLQRTDVEMARIDCR' A
#
# COMPACT_ATOMS: atom_id res chain seq x y z
N TYR A 1 -14.57 -17.90 2.96
CA TYR A 1 -14.90 -16.45 2.95
C TYR A 1 -13.96 -15.71 3.90
N PRO A 2 -12.82 -15.16 3.42
CA PRO A 2 -12.33 -13.86 3.92
C PRO A 2 -11.46 -13.08 2.90
N ASN A 3 -12.07 -12.18 2.15
CA ASN A 3 -11.60 -10.80 1.90
C ASN A 3 -10.09 -10.52 1.74
N SER A 4 -9.43 -11.09 0.70
CA SER A 4 -8.13 -10.56 0.27
C SER A 4 -8.22 -9.06 -0.10
N ALA A 5 -9.34 -8.62 -0.66
CA ALA A 5 -9.59 -7.23 -1.06
C ALA A 5 -9.61 -6.26 0.13
N ARG A 6 -10.35 -6.57 1.20
CA ARG A 6 -10.45 -5.69 2.38
C ARG A 6 -9.13 -5.60 3.15
N ASN A 7 -8.34 -6.68 3.14
CA ASN A 7 -7.02 -6.69 3.75
C ASN A 7 -6.03 -5.85 2.94
N ALA A 8 -6.03 -5.92 1.61
CA ALA A 8 -5.18 -5.07 0.77
C ALA A 8 -5.50 -3.58 0.96
N GLU A 9 -6.78 -3.20 1.04
CA GLU A 9 -7.18 -1.82 1.35
C GLU A 9 -6.69 -1.33 2.71
N ALA A 10 -6.65 -2.20 3.73
CA ALA A 10 -6.13 -1.86 5.04
C ALA A 10 -4.63 -1.53 4.99
N TYR A 11 -3.85 -2.30 4.24
CA TYR A 11 -2.43 -2.00 4.01
C TYR A 11 -2.25 -0.68 3.25
N LEU A 12 -3.09 -0.39 2.25
CA LEU A 12 -3.02 0.87 1.52
C LEU A 12 -3.25 2.06 2.47
N LYS A 13 -4.31 2.00 3.29
CA LYS A 13 -4.60 3.02 4.29
C LYS A 13 -3.48 3.20 5.31
N LEU A 14 -2.90 2.09 5.78
CA LEU A 14 -1.77 2.11 6.72
C LEU A 14 -0.54 2.80 6.10
N GLY A 15 -0.16 2.44 4.87
CA GLY A 15 0.97 3.07 4.18
C GLY A 15 0.72 4.56 3.92
N THR A 16 -0.51 4.93 3.54
CA THR A 16 -0.91 6.34 3.40
C THR A 16 -0.82 7.10 4.72
N ALA A 17 -1.19 6.48 5.85
CA ALA A 17 -1.06 7.09 7.16
C ALA A 17 0.41 7.36 7.51
N PHE A 18 1.30 6.38 7.31
CA PHE A 18 2.73 6.58 7.50
C PHE A 18 3.31 7.69 6.60
N SER A 19 2.89 7.74 5.34
CA SER A 19 3.29 8.81 4.41
C SER A 19 2.89 10.19 4.93
N ARG A 20 1.65 10.34 5.43
CA ARG A 20 1.16 11.60 6.03
C ARG A 20 1.86 11.99 7.32
N LEU A 21 2.41 11.02 8.05
CA LEU A 21 3.21 11.25 9.25
C LEU A 21 4.70 11.53 8.94
N ASN A 22 5.06 11.75 7.66
CA ASN A 22 6.44 11.88 7.17
C ASN A 22 7.33 10.64 7.45
N GLN A 23 6.73 9.49 7.77
CA GLN A 23 7.42 8.22 7.99
C GLN A 23 7.56 7.45 6.67
N GLN A 24 8.29 8.04 5.72
CA GLN A 24 8.38 7.53 4.34
C GLN A 24 8.95 6.10 4.25
N SER A 25 9.95 5.77 5.09
CA SER A 25 10.52 4.42 5.16
C SER A 25 9.47 3.36 5.54
N GLU A 26 8.67 3.64 6.56
CA GLU A 26 7.60 2.72 7.01
C GLU A 26 6.47 2.63 5.98
N ALA A 27 6.09 3.76 5.37
CA ALA A 27 5.13 3.78 4.27
C ALA A 27 5.59 2.86 3.11
N CYS A 28 6.84 2.99 2.69
CA CYS A 28 7.43 2.18 1.63
C CYS A 28 7.42 0.68 1.95
N LYS A 29 7.79 0.29 3.19
CA LYS A 29 7.72 -1.11 3.65
C LYS A 29 6.30 -1.66 3.58
N VAL A 30 5.31 -0.88 4.03
CA VAL A 30 3.90 -1.30 4.01
C VAL A 30 3.39 -1.48 2.59
N PHE A 31 3.68 -0.54 1.68
CA PHE A 31 3.28 -0.66 0.27
C PHE A 31 3.94 -1.85 -0.44
N LYS A 32 5.23 -2.10 -0.21
CA LYS A 32 5.92 -3.29 -0.73
C LYS A 32 5.29 -4.58 -0.19
N THR A 33 4.96 -4.59 1.10
CA THR A 33 4.27 -5.72 1.73
C THR A 33 2.89 -5.95 1.13
N LEU A 34 2.13 -4.89 0.83
CA LEU A 34 0.84 -4.97 0.15
C LEU A 34 0.97 -5.69 -1.18
N LYS A 35 1.89 -5.23 -2.04
CA LYS A 35 2.09 -5.81 -3.39
C LYS A 35 2.57 -7.26 -3.33
N SER A 36 3.40 -7.59 -2.34
CA SER A 36 3.90 -8.96 -2.13
C SER A 36 2.82 -9.91 -1.61
N LYS A 37 2.03 -9.50 -0.61
CA LYS A 37 0.99 -10.35 0.00
C LYS A 37 -0.29 -10.43 -0.82
N TYR A 38 -0.60 -9.38 -1.58
CA TYR A 38 -1.85 -9.27 -2.34
C TYR A 38 -1.57 -8.92 -3.82
N PRO A 39 -0.84 -9.78 -4.55
CA PRO A 39 -0.54 -9.53 -5.97
C PRO A 39 -1.81 -9.52 -6.84
N THR A 40 -2.89 -10.13 -6.37
CA THR A 40 -4.20 -10.19 -7.03
C THR A 40 -5.25 -9.29 -6.36
N ALA A 41 -4.83 -8.28 -5.59
CA ALA A 41 -5.73 -7.26 -5.06
C ALA A 41 -6.48 -6.53 -6.19
N ALA A 42 -7.57 -5.85 -5.84
CA ALA A 42 -8.33 -5.06 -6.80
C ALA A 42 -7.40 -4.08 -7.55
N PRO A 43 -7.49 -3.95 -8.89
CA PRO A 43 -6.58 -3.12 -9.68
C PRO A 43 -6.47 -1.68 -9.17
N ALA A 44 -7.58 -1.11 -8.70
CA ALA A 44 -7.60 0.23 -8.11
C ALA A 44 -6.72 0.37 -6.85
N VAL A 45 -6.63 -0.68 -6.03
CA VAL A 45 -5.76 -0.69 -4.83
C VAL A 45 -4.29 -0.74 -5.25
N LEU A 46 -3.94 -1.58 -6.22
CA LEU A 46 -2.57 -1.70 -6.72
C LEU A 46 -2.11 -0.40 -7.39
N GLN A 47 -2.92 0.15 -8.29
CA GLN A 47 -2.65 1.45 -8.95
C GLN A 47 -2.49 2.57 -7.93
N ARG A 48 -3.35 2.62 -6.90
CA ARG A 48 -3.21 3.65 -5.86
C ARG A 48 -1.95 3.46 -5.03
N THR A 49 -1.58 2.21 -4.74
CA THR A 49 -0.33 1.87 -4.06
C THR A 49 0.87 2.40 -4.84
N ASP A 50 0.89 2.20 -6.17
CA ASP A 50 1.97 2.70 -7.03
C ASP A 50 2.08 4.23 -7.03
N VAL A 51 0.94 4.94 -7.06
CA VAL A 51 0.90 6.41 -6.96
C VAL A 51 1.43 6.89 -5.61
N GLU A 52 1.02 6.27 -4.50
CA GLU A 52 1.50 6.67 -3.17
C GLU A 52 2.99 6.33 -2.98
N MET A 53 3.49 5.21 -3.53
CA MET A 53 4.91 4.87 -3.54
C MET A 53 5.73 5.91 -4.32
N ALA A 54 5.26 6.32 -5.51
CA ALA A 54 5.94 7.33 -6.32
C ALA A 54 6.05 8.70 -5.62
N ARG A 55 5.05 9.07 -4.81
CA ARG A 55 5.05 10.34 -4.05
C ARG A 55 6.12 10.43 -2.96
N ILE A 56 6.59 9.29 -2.47
CA ILE A 56 7.60 9.19 -1.40
C ILE A 56 8.93 8.64 -1.94
N ASP A 57 9.16 8.73 -3.25
CA ASP A 57 10.34 8.20 -3.94
C ASP A 57 10.66 6.72 -3.62
N CYS A 58 9.61 5.94 -3.31
CA CYS A 58 9.70 4.50 -3.06
C CYS A 58 9.53 3.75 -4.38
N ARG A 59 10.58 3.06 -4.83
CA ARG A 59 10.57 2.16 -6.00
C ARG A 59 10.60 0.70 -5.56
#